data_AF-A0A954RRM2-F1
#
_entry.id   AF-A0A954RRM2-F1
#
_cell.length_a   1.000
_cell.length_b   1.000
_cell.length_c   1.000
_cell.angle_alpha   90.00
_cell.angle_beta   90.00
_cell.angle_gamma   90.00
#
_symmetry.space_group_name_H-M   'P 1'
#
loop_
_entity.id
_entity.type
_entity.pdbx_description
1 polymer ?
#
loop_
_entity_poly.entity_id
_entity_poly.type
_entity_poly.pdbx_seq_one_letter_code
_entity_poly.pdbx_strand_id
1 'polypeptide(L)'
;ADLISVIANLAFKKRGYEVLSPETLVHLTELSRYVYETANMNFRNGQPFVGPSAFAHKGGMHVHAVNRAASSYEHIPPESVGNQRRILVSELSGRSNIVTKTTKHDLSENKELMDTILAKVVSMENDGYQFEAAEASFDLLVTRCAGTFKPHFERIKYHVAVGSDAQGQLITEATVKLSVDGEIRHEVGEGDGPVNALDAALRKALFIRYPNLTEMHLVDYKVRVVNSEAGTAARIRVVIESKDRNSVWGTVGVSENIIEASWIALVDAIEYKLYKDLNG
;
A
#
# COMPACT_ATOMS: atom_id res chain seq x y z
N ALA A 1 -15.84 -0.66 28.91
CA ALA A 1 -16.87 -0.42 27.88
C ALA A 1 -16.29 0.51 26.82
N ASP A 2 -16.65 0.34 25.54
CA ASP A 2 -16.21 1.26 24.48
C ASP A 2 -17.10 2.51 24.48
N LEU A 3 -16.53 3.63 24.92
CA LEU A 3 -17.26 4.90 25.04
C LEU A 3 -17.72 5.45 23.68
N ILE A 4 -16.99 5.20 22.59
CA ILE A 4 -17.40 5.63 21.25
C ILE A 4 -18.74 4.98 20.89
N SER A 5 -18.82 3.67 21.09
CA SER A 5 -20.03 2.89 20.82
C SER A 5 -21.20 3.31 21.72
N VAL A 6 -20.94 3.62 23.00
CA VAL A 6 -21.96 4.08 23.94
C VAL A 6 -22.50 5.46 23.56
N ILE A 7 -21.61 6.42 23.30
CA ILE A 7 -21.95 7.79 22.91
C ILE A 7 -22.79 7.76 21.62
N ALA A 8 -22.34 7.04 20.59
CA ALA A 8 -23.05 6.98 19.32
C ALA A 8 -24.45 6.34 19.44
N ASN A 9 -24.60 5.28 20.25
CA ASN A 9 -25.91 4.68 20.49
C ASN A 9 -26.86 5.63 21.24
N LEU A 10 -26.38 6.31 22.28
CA LEU A 10 -27.20 7.27 23.02
C LEU A 10 -27.59 8.46 22.16
N ALA A 11 -26.66 8.99 21.36
CA ALA A 11 -26.88 10.16 20.50
C ALA A 11 -27.79 9.86 19.29
N PHE A 12 -27.61 8.73 18.60
CA PHE A 12 -28.29 8.46 17.33
C PHE A 12 -29.46 7.47 17.43
N LYS A 13 -29.52 6.62 18.46
CA LYS A 13 -30.47 5.49 18.54
C LYS A 13 -31.45 5.57 19.69
N LYS A 14 -31.17 6.38 20.71
CA LYS A 14 -32.04 6.53 21.89
C LYS A 14 -32.60 7.95 21.94
N ARG A 15 -33.79 8.08 22.55
CA ARG A 15 -34.47 9.36 22.78
C ARG A 15 -34.32 9.76 24.24
N GLY A 16 -34.32 11.06 24.52
CA GLY A 16 -34.28 11.59 25.89
C GLY A 16 -32.88 11.65 26.51
N TYR A 17 -31.82 11.51 25.71
CA TYR A 17 -30.44 11.66 26.15
C TYR A 17 -29.77 12.78 25.38
N GLU A 18 -29.12 13.69 26.11
CA GLU A 18 -28.26 14.73 25.58
C GLU A 18 -26.82 14.38 25.98
N VAL A 19 -25.95 14.17 24.99
CA VAL A 19 -24.62 13.57 25.21
C VAL A 19 -23.51 14.52 24.77
N LEU A 20 -23.44 14.79 23.47
CA LEU A 20 -22.52 15.72 22.83
C LEU A 20 -23.29 16.54 21.80
N SER A 21 -22.75 17.70 21.43
CA SER A 21 -23.34 18.51 20.37
C SER A 21 -23.23 17.77 19.02
N PRO A 22 -24.18 17.98 18.09
CA PRO A 22 -24.13 17.37 16.76
C PRO A 22 -22.81 17.63 16.01
N GLU A 23 -22.24 18.81 16.18
CA GLU A 23 -20.97 19.23 15.58
C GLU A 23 -19.77 18.50 16.19
N THR A 24 -19.89 18.00 17.42
CA THR A 24 -18.84 17.21 18.06
C THR A 24 -18.90 15.74 17.63
N LEU A 25 -20.10 15.22 17.34
CA LEU A 25 -20.29 13.82 16.97
C LEU A 25 -19.58 13.47 15.65
N VAL A 26 -19.45 14.41 14.72
CA VAL A 26 -18.71 14.21 13.46
C VAL A 26 -17.21 14.00 13.67
N HIS A 27 -16.66 14.20 14.88
CA HIS A 27 -15.25 13.96 15.18
C HIS A 27 -15.00 12.63 15.90
N LEU A 28 -16.02 11.78 16.10
CA LEU A 28 -15.85 10.51 16.83
C LEU A 28 -14.83 9.57 16.19
N THR A 29 -14.76 9.52 14.85
CA THR A 29 -13.77 8.69 14.14
C THR A 29 -12.34 9.19 14.36
N GLU A 30 -12.14 10.51 14.29
CA GLU A 30 -10.87 11.16 14.58
C GLU A 30 -10.43 10.93 16.02
N LEU A 31 -11.34 11.14 16.98
CA LEU A 31 -11.11 10.90 18.40
C LEU A 31 -10.72 9.44 18.66
N SER A 32 -11.42 8.48 18.05
CA SER A 32 -11.07 7.07 18.19
C SER A 32 -9.66 6.79 17.68
N ARG A 33 -9.29 7.36 16.52
CA ARG A 33 -7.94 7.17 15.96
C ARG A 33 -6.87 7.77 16.86
N TYR A 34 -7.09 8.99 17.36
CA TYR A 34 -6.19 9.65 18.29
C TYR A 34 -5.94 8.80 19.55
N VAL A 35 -6.98 8.18 20.11
CA VAL A 35 -6.84 7.30 21.28
C VAL A 35 -6.00 6.06 20.98
N TYR A 36 -6.24 5.37 19.85
CA TYR A 36 -5.43 4.21 19.45
C TYR A 36 -3.97 4.59 19.22
N GLU A 37 -3.71 5.72 18.56
CA GLU A 37 -2.38 6.22 18.29
C GLU A 37 -1.64 6.56 19.59
N THR A 38 -2.28 7.31 20.49
CA THR A 38 -1.72 7.68 21.80
C THR A 38 -1.43 6.44 22.66
N ALA A 39 -2.28 5.42 22.58
CA ALA A 39 -2.11 4.16 23.30
C ALA A 39 -1.14 3.18 22.61
N ASN A 40 -0.59 3.52 21.44
CA ASN A 40 0.20 2.63 20.59
C ASN A 40 -0.48 1.28 20.31
N MET A 41 -1.79 1.32 20.05
CA MET A 41 -2.63 0.15 19.80
C MET A 41 -3.07 0.11 18.34
N ASN A 42 -3.24 -1.10 17.80
CA ASN A 42 -3.78 -1.29 16.46
C ASN A 42 -5.25 -0.85 16.37
N PHE A 43 -5.59 -0.10 15.33
CA PHE A 43 -6.99 0.25 15.02
C PHE A 43 -7.82 -1.00 14.78
N ARG A 44 -9.01 -1.04 15.37
CA ARG A 44 -9.97 -2.12 15.14
C ARG A 44 -10.81 -1.82 13.90
N ASN A 45 -10.52 -2.51 12.80
CA ASN A 45 -11.22 -2.30 11.52
C ASN A 45 -12.74 -2.41 11.63
N GLY A 46 -13.23 -3.41 12.37
CA GLY A 46 -14.66 -3.64 12.61
C GLY A 46 -15.24 -2.96 13.85
N GLN A 47 -14.58 -1.93 14.41
CA GLN A 47 -15.14 -1.22 15.56
C GLN A 47 -16.47 -0.56 15.19
N PRO A 48 -17.53 -0.71 15.99
CA PRO A 48 -18.81 -0.08 15.69
C PRO A 48 -18.67 1.43 15.48
N PHE A 49 -19.41 1.97 14.51
CA PHE A 49 -19.42 3.39 14.10
C PHE A 49 -18.13 3.91 13.48
N VAL A 50 -16.97 3.73 14.12
CA VAL A 50 -15.72 4.43 13.74
C VAL A 50 -14.71 3.56 13.00
N GLY A 51 -14.93 2.25 12.98
CA GLY A 51 -14.08 1.32 12.26
C GLY A 51 -14.15 1.56 10.75
N PRO A 52 -13.02 1.48 10.01
CA PRO A 52 -13.01 1.62 8.56
C PRO A 52 -13.85 0.54 7.83
N SER A 53 -14.22 -0.54 8.50
CA SER A 53 -15.13 -1.58 7.98
C SER A 53 -16.58 -1.43 8.46
N ALA A 54 -16.88 -0.46 9.33
CA ALA A 54 -18.23 -0.28 9.89
C ALA A 54 -19.27 0.16 8.85
N PHE A 55 -18.81 0.82 7.78
CA PHE A 55 -19.63 1.25 6.63
C PHE A 55 -19.02 0.75 5.30
N ALA A 56 -18.37 -0.41 5.37
CA ALA A 56 -17.77 -1.04 4.20
C ALA A 56 -18.76 -2.03 3.55
N HIS A 57 -18.94 -1.90 2.24
CA HIS A 57 -19.83 -2.75 1.46
C HIS A 57 -19.02 -3.56 0.45
N LYS A 58 -19.14 -4.89 0.49
CA LYS A 58 -18.48 -5.83 -0.43
C LYS A 58 -19.54 -6.63 -1.19
N GLY A 59 -19.41 -6.76 -2.51
CA GLY A 59 -20.32 -7.54 -3.37
C GLY A 59 -21.12 -6.68 -4.35
N GLY A 60 -21.12 -7.04 -5.64
CA GLY A 60 -21.75 -6.25 -6.71
C GLY A 60 -23.24 -5.94 -6.47
N MET A 61 -24.03 -6.92 -6.02
CA MET A 61 -25.45 -6.72 -5.72
C MET A 61 -25.70 -5.86 -4.46
N HIS A 62 -24.88 -6.03 -3.43
CA HIS A 62 -24.95 -5.21 -2.21
C HIS A 62 -24.60 -3.75 -2.50
N VAL A 63 -23.57 -3.50 -3.31
CA VAL A 63 -23.16 -2.15 -3.72
C VAL A 63 -24.24 -1.47 -4.57
N HIS A 64 -24.85 -2.19 -5.51
CA HIS A 64 -25.98 -1.67 -6.29
C HIS A 64 -27.19 -1.29 -5.41
N ALA A 65 -27.48 -2.09 -4.39
CA ALA A 65 -28.57 -1.81 -3.46
C ALA A 65 -28.28 -0.61 -2.55
N VAL A 66 -27.05 -0.50 -2.01
CA VAL A 66 -26.61 0.64 -1.19
C VAL A 66 -26.65 1.96 -1.98
N ASN A 67 -26.26 1.95 -3.25
CA ASN A 67 -26.32 3.15 -4.11
C ASN A 67 -27.77 3.61 -4.37
N ARG A 68 -28.75 2.70 -4.35
CA ARG A 68 -30.17 3.05 -4.50
C ARG A 68 -30.83 3.44 -3.18
N ALA A 69 -30.49 2.75 -2.09
CA ALA A 69 -31.11 2.94 -0.78
C ALA A 69 -30.10 2.63 0.34
N ALA A 70 -29.21 3.59 0.61
CA ALA A 70 -28.17 3.44 1.63
C ALA A 70 -28.74 3.12 3.02
N SER A 71 -29.89 3.72 3.39
CA SER A 71 -30.57 3.53 4.68
C SER A 71 -31.05 2.09 4.93
N SER A 72 -31.15 1.24 3.91
CA SER A 72 -31.50 -0.18 4.07
C SER A 72 -30.35 -1.05 4.58
N TYR A 73 -29.10 -0.54 4.50
CA TYR A 73 -27.88 -1.27 4.86
C TYR A 73 -27.03 -0.50 5.88
N GLU A 74 -27.13 0.82 5.88
CA GLU A 74 -26.44 1.70 6.81
C GLU A 74 -27.41 2.20 7.86
N HIS A 75 -27.12 1.81 9.10
CA HIS A 75 -27.91 2.22 10.25
C HIS A 75 -27.90 3.75 10.50
N ILE A 76 -26.87 4.48 10.08
CA ILE A 76 -26.75 5.95 10.13
C ILE A 76 -25.89 6.42 8.94
N PRO A 77 -25.95 7.70 8.52
CA PRO A 77 -24.98 8.27 7.60
C PRO A 77 -23.57 8.21 8.20
N PRO A 78 -22.56 7.67 7.51
CA PRO A 78 -21.20 7.55 8.06
C PRO A 78 -20.58 8.91 8.41
N GLU A 79 -20.92 9.96 7.67
CA GLU A 79 -20.42 11.32 7.87
C GLU A 79 -20.85 11.89 9.24
N SER A 80 -21.95 11.40 9.81
CA SER A 80 -22.44 11.86 11.11
C SER A 80 -21.53 11.48 12.28
N VAL A 81 -20.59 10.56 12.07
CA VAL A 81 -19.57 10.15 13.05
C VAL A 81 -18.14 10.42 12.57
N GLY A 82 -17.97 11.16 11.48
CA GLY A 82 -16.66 11.41 10.85
C GLY A 82 -16.08 10.22 10.11
N ASN A 83 -16.92 9.24 9.78
CA ASN A 83 -16.52 8.11 8.96
C ASN A 83 -16.98 8.34 7.52
N GLN A 84 -16.66 7.41 6.63
CA GLN A 84 -17.07 7.46 5.24
C GLN A 84 -17.54 6.10 4.76
N ARG A 85 -18.50 6.09 3.84
CA ARG A 85 -18.88 4.88 3.12
C ARG A 85 -17.68 4.39 2.32
N ARG A 86 -17.37 3.10 2.44
CA ARG A 86 -16.34 2.46 1.62
C ARG A 86 -16.96 1.35 0.79
N ILE A 87 -16.77 1.41 -0.52
CA ILE A 87 -17.13 0.30 -1.40
C ILE A 87 -15.87 -0.53 -1.56
N LEU A 88 -15.87 -1.71 -0.94
CA LEU A 88 -14.78 -2.66 -1.08
C LEU A 88 -14.96 -3.40 -2.40
N VAL A 89 -13.89 -3.44 -3.17
CA VAL A 89 -13.84 -4.14 -4.44
C VAL A 89 -13.99 -5.65 -4.16
N SER A 90 -15.02 -6.26 -4.72
CA SER A 90 -15.19 -7.72 -4.75
C SER A 90 -15.04 -8.19 -6.20
N GLU A 91 -14.95 -9.51 -6.43
CA GLU A 91 -14.75 -10.13 -7.75
C GLU A 91 -15.54 -9.50 -8.92
N LEU A 92 -16.73 -8.92 -8.67
CA LEU A 92 -17.55 -8.24 -9.67
C LEU A 92 -17.18 -6.76 -9.94
N SER A 93 -16.71 -6.00 -8.94
CA SER A 93 -16.21 -4.62 -9.13
C SER A 93 -14.73 -4.57 -9.48
N GLY A 94 -13.99 -5.65 -9.23
CA GLY A 94 -12.58 -5.76 -9.59
C GLY A 94 -12.37 -5.69 -11.09
N ARG A 95 -13.22 -6.35 -11.88
CA ARG A 95 -13.10 -6.34 -13.34
C ARG A 95 -13.27 -4.94 -13.95
N SER A 96 -14.28 -4.16 -13.53
CA SER A 96 -14.48 -2.81 -14.07
C SER A 96 -13.38 -1.85 -13.64
N ASN A 97 -12.89 -1.96 -12.39
CA ASN A 97 -11.80 -1.12 -11.90
C ASN A 97 -10.47 -1.47 -12.56
N ILE A 98 -10.21 -2.76 -12.79
CA ILE A 98 -9.05 -3.23 -13.55
C ILE A 98 -9.17 -2.71 -14.98
N VAL A 99 -10.31 -2.88 -15.66
CA VAL A 99 -10.53 -2.36 -17.02
C VAL A 99 -10.23 -0.86 -17.10
N THR A 100 -10.76 -0.03 -16.19
CA THR A 100 -10.46 1.41 -16.17
C THR A 100 -8.97 1.69 -15.99
N LYS A 101 -8.29 0.94 -15.13
CA LYS A 101 -6.84 1.09 -14.90
C LYS A 101 -5.98 0.50 -16.02
N THR A 102 -6.49 -0.45 -16.81
CA THR A 102 -5.78 -1.07 -17.95
C THR A 102 -6.07 -0.41 -19.29
N THR A 103 -7.06 0.49 -19.37
CA THR A 103 -7.33 1.31 -20.57
C THR A 103 -6.07 2.05 -21.04
N LYS A 104 -5.25 2.56 -20.13
CA LYS A 104 -3.98 3.25 -20.47
C LYS A 104 -2.94 2.35 -21.14
N HIS A 105 -3.14 1.04 -21.13
CA HIS A 105 -2.27 0.06 -21.77
C HIS A 105 -2.89 -0.51 -23.06
N ASP A 106 -4.07 -0.04 -23.48
CA ASP A 106 -4.84 -0.58 -24.62
C ASP A 106 -5.16 -2.09 -24.49
N LEU A 107 -5.26 -2.60 -23.24
CA LEU A 107 -5.46 -4.02 -22.95
C LEU A 107 -6.91 -4.39 -22.62
N SER A 108 -7.83 -3.41 -22.59
CA SER A 108 -9.19 -3.56 -22.05
C SER A 108 -10.08 -4.55 -22.81
N GLU A 109 -9.77 -4.84 -24.08
CA GLU A 109 -10.56 -5.77 -24.91
C GLU A 109 -10.19 -7.26 -24.70
N ASN A 110 -9.05 -7.56 -24.06
CA ASN A 110 -8.64 -8.94 -23.82
C ASN A 110 -9.27 -9.50 -22.53
N LYS A 111 -10.39 -10.19 -22.70
CA LYS A 111 -11.18 -10.78 -21.60
C LYS A 111 -10.39 -11.75 -20.71
N GLU A 112 -9.58 -12.63 -21.30
CA GLU A 112 -8.78 -13.63 -20.56
C GLU A 112 -7.66 -12.97 -19.75
N LEU A 113 -7.02 -11.96 -20.31
CA LEU A 113 -5.99 -11.18 -19.62
C LEU A 113 -6.58 -10.44 -18.41
N MET A 114 -7.77 -9.84 -18.55
CA MET A 114 -8.43 -9.18 -17.43
C MET A 114 -8.76 -10.15 -16.28
N ASP A 115 -9.20 -11.36 -16.61
CA ASP A 115 -9.47 -12.40 -15.60
C ASP A 115 -8.17 -12.88 -14.92
N THR A 116 -7.07 -12.97 -15.68
CA THR A 116 -5.75 -13.28 -15.15
C THR A 116 -5.24 -12.21 -14.19
N ILE A 117 -5.36 -10.92 -14.56
CA ILE A 117 -4.98 -9.79 -13.71
C ILE A 117 -5.82 -9.78 -12.43
N LEU A 118 -7.14 -9.96 -12.55
CA LEU A 118 -8.05 -10.01 -11.39
C LEU A 118 -7.68 -11.13 -10.42
N ALA A 119 -7.47 -12.35 -10.93
CA ALA A 119 -7.06 -13.48 -10.10
C ALA A 119 -5.73 -13.20 -9.38
N LYS A 120 -4.78 -12.56 -10.06
CA LYS A 120 -3.48 -12.22 -9.48
C LYS A 120 -3.58 -11.14 -8.40
N VAL A 121 -4.39 -10.10 -8.62
CA VAL A 121 -4.67 -9.05 -7.63
C VAL A 121 -5.29 -9.66 -6.38
N VAL A 122 -6.33 -10.49 -6.52
CA VAL A 122 -7.00 -11.15 -5.39
C VAL A 122 -6.03 -12.03 -4.60
N SER A 123 -5.18 -12.79 -5.30
CA SER A 123 -4.14 -13.59 -4.65
C SER A 123 -3.18 -12.72 -3.84
N MET A 124 -2.69 -11.62 -4.42
CA MET A 124 -1.75 -10.73 -3.74
C MET A 124 -2.40 -9.98 -2.58
N GLU A 125 -3.66 -9.57 -2.69
CA GLU A 125 -4.39 -8.95 -1.58
C GLU A 125 -4.56 -9.92 -0.40
N ASN A 126 -4.86 -11.19 -0.67
CA ASN A 126 -4.84 -12.25 0.35
C ASN A 126 -3.46 -12.42 0.97
N ASP A 127 -2.40 -12.18 0.20
CA ASP A 127 -1.03 -12.22 0.70
C ASP A 127 -0.64 -10.99 1.54
N GLY A 128 -1.46 -9.94 1.53
CA GLY A 128 -1.28 -8.73 2.32
C GLY A 128 -1.06 -7.46 1.51
N TYR A 129 -1.05 -7.53 0.17
CA TYR A 129 -0.87 -6.36 -0.69
C TYR A 129 -2.06 -5.39 -0.62
N GLN A 130 -1.79 -4.10 -0.85
CA GLN A 130 -2.82 -3.08 -1.02
C GLN A 130 -2.39 -2.14 -2.15
N PHE A 131 -3.09 -2.20 -3.27
CA PHE A 131 -2.76 -1.42 -4.47
C PHE A 131 -3.38 -0.01 -4.48
N GLU A 132 -4.23 0.33 -3.50
CA GLU A 132 -4.88 1.66 -3.40
C GLU A 132 -3.86 2.81 -3.34
N ALA A 133 -2.74 2.62 -2.64
CA ALA A 133 -1.66 3.60 -2.52
C ALA A 133 -0.41 3.20 -3.33
N ALA A 134 -0.53 2.22 -4.23
CA ALA A 134 0.61 1.65 -4.94
C ALA A 134 0.30 1.38 -6.41
N GLU A 135 -0.13 2.44 -7.11
CA GLU A 135 -0.56 2.34 -8.51
C GLU A 135 0.56 1.90 -9.46
N ALA A 136 1.81 2.29 -9.20
CA ALA A 136 2.94 1.87 -10.04
C ALA A 136 3.19 0.36 -9.93
N SER A 137 3.09 -0.22 -8.73
CA SER A 137 3.17 -1.69 -8.57
C SER A 137 2.02 -2.41 -9.28
N PHE A 138 0.83 -1.81 -9.32
CA PHE A 138 -0.30 -2.34 -10.09
C PHE A 138 -0.03 -2.29 -11.60
N ASP A 139 0.51 -1.21 -12.12
CA ASP A 139 0.83 -1.07 -13.56
C ASP A 139 1.90 -2.08 -14.00
N LEU A 140 2.94 -2.25 -13.18
CA LEU A 140 3.94 -3.27 -13.39
C LEU A 140 3.33 -4.68 -13.32
N LEU A 141 2.37 -4.92 -12.44
CA LEU A 141 1.65 -6.20 -12.41
C LEU A 141 0.88 -6.46 -13.71
N VAL A 142 0.18 -5.44 -14.23
CA VAL A 142 -0.56 -5.53 -15.49
C VAL A 142 0.37 -5.90 -16.64
N THR A 143 1.50 -5.19 -16.78
CA THR A 143 2.47 -5.45 -17.85
C THR A 143 3.11 -6.84 -17.72
N ARG A 144 3.34 -7.33 -16.50
CA ARG A 144 3.81 -8.70 -16.23
C ARG A 144 2.77 -9.74 -16.66
N CYS A 145 1.49 -9.54 -16.31
CA CYS A 145 0.40 -10.42 -16.75
C CYS A 145 0.21 -10.40 -18.27
N ALA A 146 0.43 -9.26 -18.91
CA ALA A 146 0.35 -9.11 -20.36
C ALA A 146 1.56 -9.70 -21.11
N GLY A 147 2.62 -10.09 -20.40
CA GLY A 147 3.87 -10.55 -21.01
C GLY A 147 4.68 -9.46 -21.70
N THR A 148 4.35 -8.18 -21.46
CA THR A 148 5.04 -7.02 -22.06
C THR A 148 6.09 -6.41 -21.14
N PHE A 149 6.08 -6.76 -19.85
CA PHE A 149 7.12 -6.34 -18.91
C PHE A 149 8.47 -6.97 -19.28
N LYS A 150 9.48 -6.12 -19.48
CA LYS A 150 10.88 -6.51 -19.60
C LYS A 150 11.64 -5.84 -18.46
N PRO A 151 12.26 -6.61 -17.53
CA PRO A 151 13.03 -6.02 -16.45
C PRO A 151 14.26 -5.29 -17.02
N HIS A 152 14.57 -4.13 -16.46
CA HIS A 152 15.78 -3.38 -16.81
C HIS A 152 17.02 -3.97 -16.13
N PHE A 153 16.81 -4.66 -15.02
CA PHE A 153 17.85 -5.33 -14.26
C PHE A 153 17.28 -6.53 -13.50
N GLU A 154 18.14 -7.48 -13.19
CA GLU A 154 17.78 -8.67 -12.42
C GLU A 154 18.57 -8.75 -11.12
N ARG A 155 17.88 -9.02 -10.01
CA ARG A 155 18.53 -9.30 -8.74
C ARG A 155 19.27 -10.63 -8.80
N ILE A 156 20.58 -10.60 -8.60
CA ILE A 156 21.36 -11.82 -8.33
C ILE A 156 21.41 -12.06 -6.82
N LYS A 157 21.76 -11.03 -6.03
CA LYS A 157 21.90 -11.12 -4.57
C LYS A 157 21.83 -9.73 -3.95
N TYR A 158 21.37 -9.65 -2.71
CA TYR A 158 21.73 -8.56 -1.81
C TYR A 158 22.20 -9.10 -0.46
N HIS A 159 22.90 -8.28 0.30
CA HIS A 159 23.26 -8.50 1.69
C HIS A 159 23.16 -7.16 2.42
N VAL A 160 22.66 -7.17 3.65
CA VAL A 160 22.60 -5.97 4.49
C VAL A 160 23.20 -6.32 5.84
N ALA A 161 24.13 -5.48 6.30
CA ALA A 161 24.77 -5.58 7.59
C ALA A 161 24.45 -4.32 8.39
N VAL A 162 24.00 -4.53 9.63
CA VAL A 162 23.77 -3.46 10.60
C VAL A 162 24.60 -3.79 11.83
N GLY A 163 25.40 -2.84 12.29
CA GLY A 163 26.26 -2.98 13.45
C GLY A 163 26.48 -1.65 14.14
N SER A 164 27.44 -1.64 15.07
CA SER A 164 27.94 -0.42 15.69
C SER A 164 29.45 -0.47 15.80
N ASP A 165 30.10 0.69 15.72
CA ASP A 165 31.54 0.78 16.00
C ASP A 165 31.84 0.72 17.51
N ALA A 166 33.13 0.85 17.85
CA ALA A 166 33.60 0.86 19.23
C ALA A 166 33.09 2.06 20.05
N GLN A 167 32.57 3.10 19.38
CA GLN A 167 31.97 4.28 19.97
C GLN A 167 30.43 4.16 20.10
N GLY A 168 29.86 3.05 19.64
CA GLY A 168 28.42 2.80 19.66
C GLY A 168 27.65 3.51 18.54
N GLN A 169 28.35 4.10 17.55
CA GLN A 169 27.70 4.69 16.40
C GLN A 169 27.18 3.57 15.49
N LEU A 170 25.89 3.65 15.13
CA LEU A 170 25.27 2.72 14.19
C LEU A 170 25.93 2.83 12.82
N ILE A 171 26.32 1.68 12.27
CA ILE A 171 26.85 1.53 10.92
C ILE A 171 25.90 0.62 10.16
N THR A 172 25.45 1.07 9.00
CA THR A 172 24.62 0.25 8.11
C THR A 172 25.18 0.25 6.70
N GLU A 173 25.42 -0.96 6.19
CA GLU A 173 25.95 -1.20 4.86
C GLU A 173 25.07 -2.21 4.12
N ALA A 174 24.88 -2.01 2.82
CA ALA A 174 24.26 -2.98 1.94
C ALA A 174 25.15 -3.26 0.73
N THR A 175 25.25 -4.53 0.37
CA THR A 175 25.86 -5.00 -0.87
C THR A 175 24.76 -5.47 -1.82
N VAL A 176 24.77 -5.00 -3.06
CA VAL A 176 23.80 -5.37 -4.11
C VAL A 176 24.55 -5.91 -5.33
N LYS A 177 24.12 -7.09 -5.81
CA LYS A 177 24.62 -7.71 -7.03
C LYS A 177 23.47 -7.86 -8.03
N LEU A 178 23.60 -7.23 -9.19
CA LEU A 178 22.60 -7.21 -10.26
C LEU A 178 23.19 -7.69 -11.58
N SER A 179 22.34 -8.22 -12.45
CA SER A 179 22.59 -8.30 -13.89
C SER A 179 21.89 -7.12 -14.56
N VAL A 180 22.63 -6.31 -15.31
CA VAL A 180 22.10 -5.16 -16.07
C VAL A 180 22.58 -5.33 -17.51
N ASP A 181 21.66 -5.53 -18.45
CA ASP A 181 22.00 -5.85 -19.85
C ASP A 181 23.01 -7.00 -20.02
N GLY A 182 22.97 -7.99 -19.12
CA GLY A 182 23.89 -9.13 -19.12
C GLY A 182 25.24 -8.88 -18.42
N GLU A 183 25.52 -7.65 -17.99
CA GLU A 183 26.69 -7.31 -17.20
C GLU A 183 26.42 -7.42 -15.69
N ILE A 184 27.34 -8.04 -14.97
CA ILE A 184 27.25 -8.15 -13.52
C ILE A 184 27.75 -6.87 -12.87
N ARG A 185 26.87 -6.19 -12.14
CA ARG A 185 27.18 -5.06 -11.25
C ARG A 185 27.21 -5.54 -9.81
N HIS A 186 28.24 -5.16 -9.05
CA HIS A 186 28.37 -5.52 -7.63
C HIS A 186 28.81 -4.29 -6.86
N GLU A 187 27.88 -3.68 -6.14
CA GLU A 187 28.08 -2.39 -5.49
C GLU A 187 27.76 -2.45 -4.01
N VAL A 188 28.43 -1.58 -3.26
CA VAL A 188 28.20 -1.35 -1.84
C VAL A 188 27.67 0.07 -1.65
N GLY A 189 26.70 0.21 -0.76
CA GLY A 189 26.11 1.47 -0.32
C GLY A 189 25.98 1.50 1.19
N GLU A 190 26.16 2.69 1.77
CA GLU A 190 25.98 2.98 3.19
C GLU A 190 24.77 3.88 3.38
N GLY A 191 24.23 3.93 4.60
CA GLY A 191 23.12 4.82 4.92
C GLY A 191 22.76 4.81 6.39
N ASP A 192 21.79 5.66 6.76
CA ASP A 192 21.33 5.81 8.15
C ASP A 192 20.56 4.57 8.67
N GLY A 193 20.19 3.67 7.76
CA GLY A 193 19.53 2.42 8.07
C GLY A 193 19.53 1.45 6.89
N PRO A 194 19.03 0.22 7.09
CA PRO A 194 19.22 -0.88 6.15
C PRO A 194 18.55 -0.65 4.80
N VAL A 195 17.39 0.01 4.80
CA VAL A 195 16.66 0.35 3.57
C VAL A 195 17.38 1.47 2.80
N ASN A 196 17.94 2.45 3.51
CA ASN A 196 18.67 3.56 2.87
C ASN A 196 19.99 3.07 2.27
N ALA A 197 20.75 2.24 2.97
CA ALA A 197 21.95 1.60 2.43
C ALA A 197 21.64 0.74 1.19
N LEU A 198 20.52 -0.01 1.23
CA LEU A 198 20.07 -0.83 0.11
C LEU A 198 19.68 0.00 -1.13
N ASP A 199 18.94 1.09 -0.95
CA ASP A 199 18.61 2.05 -2.03
C ASP A 199 19.88 2.69 -2.60
N ALA A 200 20.83 3.09 -1.74
CA ALA A 200 22.10 3.66 -2.18
C ALA A 200 22.91 2.68 -3.04
N ALA A 201 23.04 1.42 -2.59
CA ALA A 201 23.74 0.37 -3.33
C ALA A 201 23.06 0.05 -4.67
N LEU A 202 21.73 -0.02 -4.67
CA LEU A 202 20.91 -0.27 -5.85
C LEU A 202 21.07 0.85 -6.89
N ARG A 203 20.96 2.12 -6.47
CA ARG A 203 21.16 3.27 -7.36
C ARG A 203 22.57 3.31 -7.92
N LYS A 204 23.59 3.03 -7.11
CA LYS A 204 24.98 2.97 -7.56
C LYS A 204 25.19 1.90 -8.62
N ALA A 205 24.56 0.72 -8.45
CA ALA A 205 24.65 -0.37 -9.42
C ALA A 205 24.00 -0.01 -10.78
N LEU A 206 22.94 0.80 -10.77
CA LEU A 206 22.18 1.18 -11.96
C LEU A 206 22.64 2.49 -12.61
N PHE A 207 23.37 3.34 -11.88
CA PHE A 207 23.69 4.71 -12.29
C PHE A 207 24.38 4.81 -13.65
N ILE A 208 25.32 3.91 -13.96
CA ILE A 208 26.06 3.94 -15.24
C ILE A 208 25.11 3.79 -16.43
N ARG A 209 24.11 2.90 -16.29
CA ARG A 209 23.18 2.59 -17.38
C ARG A 209 21.98 3.54 -17.41
N TYR A 210 21.54 3.99 -16.24
CA TYR A 210 20.33 4.79 -16.03
C TYR A 210 20.61 6.03 -15.17
N PRO A 211 21.36 7.02 -15.68
CA PRO A 211 21.72 8.23 -14.93
C PRO A 211 20.50 9.12 -14.60
N ASN A 212 19.40 8.97 -15.35
CA ASN A 212 18.10 9.60 -15.11
C ASN A 212 17.49 9.24 -13.74
N LEU A 213 17.91 8.15 -13.11
CA LEU A 213 17.48 7.80 -11.75
C LEU A 213 17.90 8.83 -10.69
N THR A 214 18.85 9.73 -10.99
CA THR A 214 19.22 10.84 -10.11
C THR A 214 18.10 11.87 -9.92
N GLU A 215 17.13 11.94 -10.84
CA GLU A 215 15.96 12.82 -10.71
C GLU A 215 14.87 12.23 -9.81
N MET A 216 14.96 10.94 -9.47
CA MET A 216 13.98 10.24 -8.65
C MET A 216 14.41 10.22 -7.18
N HIS A 217 13.51 10.60 -6.29
CA HIS A 217 13.71 10.55 -4.84
C HIS A 217 12.54 9.87 -4.13
N LEU A 218 12.85 9.11 -3.08
CA LEU A 218 11.85 8.58 -2.15
C LEU A 218 11.33 9.74 -1.28
N VAL A 219 10.01 9.88 -1.15
CA VAL A 219 9.38 10.96 -0.37
C VAL A 219 8.55 10.48 0.82
N ASP A 220 8.11 9.22 0.81
CA ASP A 220 7.42 8.62 1.94
C ASP A 220 7.71 7.12 2.03
N TYR A 221 7.76 6.61 3.26
CA TYR A 221 8.04 5.21 3.56
C TYR A 221 7.16 4.76 4.72
N LYS A 222 6.25 3.82 4.44
CA LYS A 222 5.25 3.34 5.41
C LYS A 222 5.35 1.84 5.58
N VAL A 223 5.55 1.41 6.82
CA VAL A 223 5.53 0.00 7.21
C VAL A 223 4.24 -0.32 7.94
N ARG A 224 3.62 -1.45 7.60
CA ARG A 224 2.41 -1.97 8.25
C ARG A 224 2.54 -3.47 8.47
N VAL A 225 2.20 -3.93 9.67
CA VAL A 225 2.04 -5.36 9.95
C VAL A 225 0.69 -5.80 9.43
N VAL A 226 0.66 -6.84 8.59
CA VAL A 226 -0.56 -7.33 7.92
C VAL A 226 -1.34 -8.27 8.84
N ASN A 227 -0.65 -9.23 9.47
CA ASN A 227 -1.26 -10.19 10.39
C ASN A 227 -0.52 -10.18 11.73
N SER A 228 -0.97 -9.34 12.67
CA SER A 228 -0.35 -9.18 13.98
C SER A 228 -0.40 -10.43 14.87
N GLU A 229 -1.27 -11.41 14.56
CA GLU A 229 -1.41 -12.63 15.37
C GLU A 229 -0.23 -13.61 15.20
N ALA A 230 0.52 -13.48 14.10
CA ALA A 230 1.67 -14.34 13.80
C ALA A 230 2.99 -13.89 14.48
N GLY A 231 2.96 -12.85 15.32
CA GLY A 231 4.14 -12.37 16.05
C GLY A 231 5.27 -11.94 15.10
N THR A 232 6.48 -12.47 15.30
CA THR A 232 7.65 -12.17 14.45
C THR A 232 7.58 -12.77 13.05
N ALA A 233 6.66 -13.72 12.81
CA ALA A 233 6.36 -14.26 11.48
C ALA A 233 5.25 -13.48 10.76
N ALA A 234 4.81 -12.35 11.33
CA ALA A 234 3.83 -11.51 10.70
C ALA A 234 4.35 -10.96 9.38
N ARG A 235 3.52 -11.04 8.34
CA ARG A 235 3.82 -10.39 7.05
C ARG A 235 3.85 -8.88 7.23
N ILE A 236 4.85 -8.28 6.64
CA ILE A 236 5.13 -6.85 6.66
C ILE A 236 4.82 -6.32 5.27
N ARG A 237 3.93 -5.33 5.20
CA ARG A 237 3.68 -4.54 4.00
C ARG A 237 4.47 -3.25 4.10
N VAL A 238 5.27 -2.99 3.08
CA VAL A 238 6.01 -1.74 2.89
C VAL A 238 5.40 -1.01 1.71
N VAL A 239 5.06 0.26 1.90
CA VAL A 239 4.64 1.17 0.84
C VAL A 239 5.67 2.27 0.72
N ILE A 240 6.15 2.51 -0.49
CA ILE A 240 7.11 3.54 -0.83
C ILE A 240 6.45 4.52 -1.78
N GLU A 241 6.53 5.82 -1.47
CA GLU A 241 6.18 6.88 -2.41
C GLU A 241 7.46 7.48 -2.96
N SER A 242 7.53 7.54 -4.30
CA SER A 242 8.64 8.13 -5.03
C SER A 242 8.16 9.28 -5.88
N LYS A 243 9.01 10.28 -6.10
CA LYS A 243 8.74 11.37 -7.03
C LYS A 243 9.92 11.59 -7.96
N ASP A 244 9.63 12.12 -9.13
CA ASP A 244 10.59 12.84 -9.95
C ASP A 244 10.09 14.26 -10.23
N ARG A 245 10.62 14.91 -11.28
CA ARG A 245 10.21 16.26 -11.68
C ARG A 245 8.75 16.35 -12.12
N ASN A 246 8.17 15.25 -12.61
CA ASN A 246 6.92 15.27 -13.37
C ASN A 246 5.76 14.63 -12.60
N SER A 247 6.03 13.64 -11.75
CA SER A 247 4.97 12.86 -11.10
C SER A 247 5.41 12.26 -9.77
N VAL A 248 4.41 11.90 -8.96
CA VAL A 248 4.56 11.09 -7.75
C VAL A 248 3.89 9.74 -7.99
N TRP A 249 4.49 8.65 -7.51
CA TRP A 249 3.92 7.31 -7.60
C TRP A 249 4.23 6.48 -6.37
N GLY A 250 3.31 5.58 -6.03
CA GLY A 250 3.47 4.64 -4.93
C GLY A 250 3.75 3.22 -5.40
N THR A 251 4.55 2.48 -4.65
CA THR A 251 4.82 1.05 -4.83
C THR A 251 4.68 0.28 -3.53
N VAL A 252 4.47 -1.03 -3.62
CA VAL A 252 4.22 -1.89 -2.48
C VAL A 252 4.99 -3.20 -2.56
N GLY A 253 5.54 -3.62 -1.43
CA GLY A 253 6.14 -4.93 -1.24
C GLY A 253 5.62 -5.59 0.02
N VAL A 254 5.43 -6.91 -0.03
CA VAL A 254 4.97 -7.69 1.12
C VAL A 254 5.88 -8.89 1.31
N SER A 255 6.36 -9.08 2.54
CA SER A 255 7.18 -10.22 2.93
C SER A 255 7.15 -10.39 4.44
N GLU A 256 7.46 -11.57 4.94
CA GLU A 256 7.72 -11.79 6.36
C GLU A 256 9.01 -11.07 6.82
N ASN A 257 9.89 -10.70 5.87
CA ASN A 257 11.09 -9.94 6.14
C ASN A 257 10.95 -8.49 5.66
N ILE A 258 11.16 -7.52 6.57
CA ILE A 258 11.05 -6.08 6.26
C ILE A 258 12.03 -5.64 5.16
N ILE A 259 13.23 -6.21 5.11
CA ILE A 259 14.23 -5.86 4.08
C ILE A 259 13.79 -6.37 2.71
N GLU A 260 13.22 -7.57 2.64
CA GLU A 260 12.69 -8.10 1.37
C GLU A 260 11.43 -7.35 0.92
N ALA A 261 10.53 -7.00 1.85
CA ALA A 261 9.36 -6.16 1.53
C ALA A 261 9.80 -4.79 0.98
N SER A 262 10.80 -4.16 1.61
CA SER A 262 11.38 -2.90 1.13
C SER A 262 12.09 -3.07 -0.22
N TRP A 263 12.81 -4.17 -0.43
CA TRP A 263 13.44 -4.47 -1.71
C TRP A 263 12.42 -4.55 -2.85
N ILE A 264 11.33 -5.30 -2.66
CA ILE A 264 10.25 -5.43 -3.65
C ILE A 264 9.68 -4.05 -4.00
N ALA A 265 9.36 -3.24 -3.00
CA ALA A 265 8.82 -1.89 -3.22
C ALA A 265 9.82 -0.97 -3.93
N LEU A 266 11.11 -1.02 -3.57
CA LEU A 266 12.17 -0.22 -4.20
C LEU A 266 12.40 -0.61 -5.66
N VAL A 267 12.46 -1.92 -5.96
CA VAL A 267 12.61 -2.42 -7.32
C VAL A 267 11.43 -1.99 -8.18
N ASP A 268 10.20 -2.17 -7.71
CA ASP A 268 9.03 -1.68 -8.44
C ASP A 268 9.09 -0.16 -8.66
N ALA A 269 9.59 0.62 -7.68
CA ALA A 269 9.64 2.07 -7.81
C ALA A 269 10.62 2.52 -8.91
N ILE A 270 11.77 1.84 -8.99
CA ILE A 270 12.81 2.11 -10.00
C ILE A 270 12.38 1.55 -11.37
N GLU A 271 11.89 0.32 -11.44
CA GLU A 271 11.39 -0.28 -12.68
C GLU A 271 10.27 0.56 -13.29
N TYR A 272 9.35 1.09 -12.47
CA TYR A 272 8.31 1.99 -12.95
C TYR A 272 8.87 3.30 -13.49
N LYS A 273 9.87 3.90 -12.83
CA LYS A 273 10.55 5.10 -13.33
C LYS A 273 11.20 4.85 -14.69
N LEU A 274 11.92 3.75 -14.84
CA LEU A 274 12.57 3.38 -16.11
C LEU A 274 11.55 3.06 -17.20
N TYR A 275 10.48 2.34 -16.85
CA TYR A 275 9.36 2.06 -17.77
C TYR A 275 8.70 3.34 -18.26
N LYS A 276 8.45 4.31 -17.37
CA LYS A 276 7.83 5.59 -17.72
C LYS A 276 8.74 6.42 -18.63
N ASP A 277 10.04 6.49 -18.34
CA ASP A 277 10.99 7.31 -19.10
C ASP A 277 11.25 6.78 -20.52
N LEU A 278 11.00 5.49 -20.77
CA LEU A 278 11.09 4.90 -22.11
C LEU A 278 9.82 5.07 -22.95
N ASN A 279 8.67 5.28 -22.30
CA ASN A 279 7.34 5.33 -22.94
C ASN A 279 6.66 6.71 -22.90
N GLY A 280 7.27 7.70 -22.22
CA GLY A 280 6.78 9.07 -22.11
C GLY A 280 7.73 10.06 -22.76
#